data_AF-A0A8J2ZT24-F1
#
_entry.id   AF-A0A8J2ZT24-F1
#
_cell.length_a   1.000
_cell.length_b   1.000
_cell.length_c   1.000
_cell.angle_alpha   90.00
_cell.angle_beta   90.00
_cell.angle_gamma   90.00
#
_symmetry.space_group_name_H-M   'P 1'
#
loop_
_entity.id
_entity.type
_entity.pdbx_description
1 polymer ?
#
loop_
_entity_poly.entity_id
_entity_poly.type
_entity_poly.pdbx_seq_one_letter_code
_entity_poly.pdbx_strand_id
1 'polypeptide(L)' 'MKRVVDLEKMKRLRKEKMSLEEMSKTLGFRSPNGYYYLEKGRSKISAEKLAEVAEVLEVDIQELFTKK' A
#
# COMPACT_ATOMS: atom_id res chain seq x y z
N MET A 1 21.23 -7.68 4.99
CA MET A 1 19.83 -7.64 5.48
C MET A 1 18.91 -7.27 4.34
N LYS A 2 17.82 -8.02 4.14
CA LYS A 2 16.87 -7.77 3.06
C LYS A 2 15.73 -6.88 3.59
N ARG A 3 15.40 -5.81 2.87
CA ARG A 3 14.18 -5.02 3.14
C ARG A 3 13.02 -5.58 2.32
N VAL A 4 11.85 -5.63 2.93
CA VAL A 4 10.59 -6.02 2.28
C VAL A 4 9.50 -5.02 2.63
N VAL A 5 8.45 -4.96 1.83
CA VAL A 5 7.31 -4.06 2.11
C VAL A 5 6.55 -4.57 3.34
N ASP A 6 6.24 -3.67 4.26
CA ASP A 6 5.41 -3.91 5.43
C ASP A 6 3.93 -3.74 5.07
N LEU A 7 3.31 -4.83 4.61
CA LEU A 7 1.92 -4.84 4.17
C LEU A 7 0.92 -4.61 5.31
N GLU A 8 1.26 -5.02 6.53
CA GLU A 8 0.41 -4.79 7.70
C GLU A 8 0.45 -3.32 8.12
N LYS A 9 1.63 -2.67 8.11
CA LYS A 9 1.72 -1.22 8.32
C LYS A 9 0.96 -0.46 7.24
N MET A 10 1.15 -0.81 5.96
CA MET A 10 0.46 -0.16 4.84
C MET A 10 -1.08 -0.24 5.01
N LYS A 11 -1.59 -1.41 5.40
CA LYS A 11 -3.02 -1.62 5.67
C LYS A 11 -3.52 -0.84 6.88
N ARG A 12 -2.74 -0.80 7.96
CA ARG A 12 -3.08 -0.03 9.16
C ARG A 12 -3.19 1.46 8.86
N LEU A 13 -2.16 2.04 8.21
CA LEU A 13 -2.14 3.44 7.79
C LEU A 13 -3.32 3.78 6.88
N ARG A 14 -3.63 2.90 5.91
CA ARG A 14 -4.83 3.10 5.10
C ARG A 14 -6.08 3.16 5.98
N LYS A 15 -6.31 2.19 6.88
CA LYS A 15 -7.51 2.16 7.73
C LYS A 15 -7.67 3.39 8.63
N GLU A 16 -6.57 4.03 9.01
CA GLU A 16 -6.58 5.28 9.78
C GLU A 16 -7.02 6.48 8.93
N LYS A 17 -6.86 6.41 7.60
CA LYS A 17 -7.08 7.54 6.67
C LYS A 17 -8.31 7.38 5.78
N MET A 18 -8.59 6.18 5.27
CA MET A 18 -9.66 5.92 4.28
C MET A 18 -10.05 4.44 4.18
N SER A 19 -11.20 4.19 3.56
CA SER A 19 -11.66 2.86 3.20
C SER A 19 -10.82 2.21 2.10
N LEU A 20 -10.99 0.90 1.91
CA LEU A 20 -10.34 0.15 0.83
C LEU A 20 -10.80 0.64 -0.55
N GLU A 21 -12.07 0.97 -0.66
CA GLU A 21 -12.69 1.45 -1.90
C GLU A 21 -12.15 2.82 -2.30
N GLU A 22 -12.08 3.76 -1.35
CA GLU A 22 -11.48 5.07 -1.58
C GLU A 22 -10.03 4.96 -2.02
N MET A 23 -9.21 4.17 -1.32
CA MET A 23 -7.80 3.95 -1.69
C MET A 23 -7.67 3.37 -3.10
N SER A 24 -8.53 2.40 -3.42
CA SER A 24 -8.52 1.77 -4.74
C SER A 24 -8.87 2.77 -5.83
N LYS A 25 -9.88 3.60 -5.60
CA LYS A 25 -10.28 4.66 -6.54
C LYS A 25 -9.19 5.71 -6.71
N THR A 26 -8.58 6.17 -5.61
CA THR A 26 -7.48 7.16 -5.62
C THR A 26 -6.28 6.68 -6.44
N LEU A 27 -5.94 5.40 -6.35
CA LEU A 27 -4.81 4.80 -7.08
C LEU A 27 -5.16 4.28 -8.48
N GLY A 28 -6.36 4.58 -8.97
CA GLY A 28 -6.82 4.24 -10.32
C GLY A 28 -7.17 2.75 -10.53
N PHE A 29 -7.42 1.99 -9.47
CA PHE A 29 -7.89 0.61 -9.61
C PHE A 29 -9.35 0.58 -10.08
N ARG A 30 -9.67 -0.37 -10.97
CA ARG A 30 -11.04 -0.61 -11.47
C ARG A 30 -11.98 -1.22 -10.43
N SER A 31 -11.43 -1.79 -9.35
CA SER A 31 -12.21 -2.38 -8.27
C SER A 31 -11.44 -2.39 -6.94
N PRO A 32 -12.13 -2.48 -5.78
CA PRO A 32 -11.50 -2.58 -4.46
C PRO A 32 -10.52 -3.76 -4.32
N ASN A 33 -10.74 -4.82 -5.10
CA ASN A 33 -9.93 -6.04 -5.04
C ASN A 33 -8.48 -5.79 -5.48
N GLY A 34 -8.25 -4.82 -6.37
CA GLY A 34 -6.90 -4.50 -6.86
C GLY A 34 -5.97 -4.10 -5.72
N TYR A 35 -6.38 -3.13 -4.90
CA TYR A 35 -5.58 -2.72 -3.76
C TYR A 35 -5.58 -3.76 -2.63
N TYR A 36 -6.71 -4.45 -2.42
CA TYR A 36 -6.79 -5.53 -1.43
C TYR A 36 -5.75 -6.63 -1.63
N TYR A 37 -5.48 -7.02 -2.88
CA TYR A 37 -4.47 -8.05 -3.17
C TYR A 37 -3.05 -7.58 -2.86
N LEU A 38 -2.77 -6.27 -2.95
CA LEU A 38 -1.50 -5.71 -2.48
C LEU A 38 -1.37 -5.84 -0.96
N GLU A 39 -2.36 -5.39 -0.20
CA GLU A 39 -2.37 -5.50 1.28
C GLU A 39 -2.29 -6.96 1.77
N LYS A 40 -2.77 -7.91 0.97
CA LYS A 40 -2.71 -9.34 1.29
C LYS A 40 -1.46 -10.06 0.77
N GLY A 41 -0.59 -9.37 0.04
CA GLY A 41 0.59 -9.96 -0.57
C GLY A 41 0.28 -11.00 -1.64
N ARG A 42 -0.94 -10.98 -2.20
CA ARG A 42 -1.38 -11.86 -3.29
C ARG A 42 -0.88 -11.37 -4.65
N SER A 43 -0.54 -10.09 -4.76
CA SER A 43 0.10 -9.48 -5.93
C SER A 43 1.34 -8.71 -5.51
N LYS A 44 2.36 -8.70 -6.37
CA LYS A 44 3.53 -7.84 -6.18
C LYS A 44 3.13 -6.38 -6.39
N ILE A 45 3.64 -5.49 -5.55
CA ILE A 45 3.57 -4.04 -5.74
C ILE A 45 4.79 -3.58 -6.54
N SER A 46 4.60 -2.73 -7.54
CA SER A 46 5.72 -2.11 -8.27
C SER A 46 6.31 -0.95 -7.45
N ALA A 47 7.50 -0.47 -7.82
CA ALA A 47 8.12 0.66 -7.14
C ALA A 47 7.29 1.94 -7.32
N GLU A 48 6.77 2.16 -8.54
CA GLU A 48 5.91 3.29 -8.88
C GLU A 48 4.63 3.28 -8.04
N LYS A 49 3.96 2.12 -7.96
CA LYS A 49 2.73 2.00 -7.17
C LYS A 49 3.01 2.17 -5.66
N LEU A 50 4.16 1.70 -5.17
CA LEU A 50 4.54 1.90 -3.77
C LEU A 50 4.80 3.39 -3.46
N ALA A 51 5.38 4.13 -4.40
CA ALA A 51 5.57 5.58 -4.27
C ALA A 51 4.21 6.31 -4.22
N GLU A 52 3.29 6.00 -5.14
CA GLU A 52 1.92 6.55 -5.10
C GLU A 52 1.20 6.22 -3.79
N VAL A 53 1.38 5.00 -3.26
CA VAL A 53 0.81 4.62 -1.96
C VAL A 53 1.39 5.48 -0.83
N ALA A 54 2.70 5.73 -0.82
CA ALA A 54 3.34 6.56 0.18
C ALA A 54 2.81 8.01 0.14
N GLU A 55 2.63 8.57 -1.07
CA GLU A 55 2.02 9.88 -1.27
C GLU A 55 0.58 9.94 -0.75
N VAL A 56 -0.26 8.96 -1.11
CA VAL A 56 -1.66 8.91 -0.66
C VAL A 56 -1.76 8.73 0.86
N LEU A 57 -0.83 7.99 1.46
CA LEU A 57 -0.76 7.79 2.91
C LEU A 57 -0.04 8.93 3.64
N GLU A 58 0.54 9.90 2.93
CA GLU A 58 1.34 11.02 3.49
C GLU A 58 2.47 10.54 4.41
N VAL A 59 3.21 9.52 3.99
CA VAL A 59 4.39 8.99 4.71
C VAL A 59 5.59 8.92 3.78
N ASP A 60 6.80 8.92 4.34
CA ASP A 60 7.99 8.65 3.55
C ASP A 60 7.96 7.19 3.04
N ILE A 61 8.33 6.96 1.78
CA ILE A 61 8.31 5.60 1.20
C ILE A 61 9.20 4.60 1.99
N GLN A 62 10.28 5.06 2.62
CA GLN A 62 11.15 4.25 3.48
C GLN A 62 10.40 3.68 4.69
N GLU A 63 9.36 4.38 5.15
CA GLU A 63 8.54 3.93 6.27
C GLU A 63 7.67 2.72 5.96
N LEU A 64 7.44 2.43 4.67
CA LEU A 64 6.68 1.26 4.22
C LEU A 64 7.53 -0.01 4.14
N PHE A 65 8.81 0.03 4.54
CA PHE A 65 9.69 -1.13 4.55
C PHE A 65 9.94 -1.64 5.97
N THR A 66 10.05 -2.97 6.08
CA THR A 66 10.50 -3.66 7.28
C THR A 66 11.69 -4.57 6.99
N LYS A 67 12.38 -4.97 8.06
CA LYS A 67 13.52 -5.91 8.01
C LYS A 67 12.95 -7.33 7.98
N LYS A 68 13.48 -8.16 7.09
CA LYS A 68 13.21 -9.60 7.05
C LYS A 68 14.51 -10.39 7.25
#